data_AF-A0A1Z5R3X3-F1
#
_entry.id   AF-A0A1Z5R3X3-F1
#
_cell.length_a   1.000
_cell.length_b   1.000
_cell.length_c   1.000
_cell.angle_alpha   90.00
_cell.angle_beta   90.00
_cell.angle_gamma   90.00
#
_symmetry.space_group_name_H-M   'P 1'
#
loop_
_entity.id
_entity.type
_entity.pdbx_description
1 polymer ?
#
loop_
_entity_poly.entity_id
_entity_poly.type
_entity_poly.pdbx_seq_one_letter_code
_entity_poly.pdbx_strand_id
1 'polypeptide(L)'
;MESWLRGPAYNCSGPCPTRLHSICHCRGVEAADISAPTFGGRQNRTGHQSVGTQRAVRRMATHFVLNTGAKIPSVGLGTWQSDNGLVGDAVYAAVKAGYRHIDCAQAYNNEKEVGFGLKKVLDEGIVKREDLFITSKLWNTNHAPEDVPVALDGTLKNLQTDYVDLYLAYSPLGSPGTMMVKAGAVLEHPVVVSAAEKLGKTPAQVALRWGIQMGHSVLPKSTDEERIRANFDVYDWSIPDELFAKFSEIEQEKLIRAGFFVDPEGVFKSIEEFWDGEI
;
A
#
# COMPACT_ATOMS: atom_id res chain seq x y z
N MET A 1 25.04 14.78 -31.36
CA MET A 1 23.58 15.04 -31.36
C MET A 1 23.16 15.29 -29.91
N GLU A 2 23.53 16.45 -29.37
CA GLU A 2 23.18 16.90 -28.02
C GLU A 2 22.59 18.31 -28.15
N SER A 3 21.26 18.47 -28.11
CA SER A 3 20.65 19.81 -28.02
C SER A 3 19.19 19.91 -27.53
N TRP A 4 18.64 18.91 -26.82
CA TRP A 4 17.21 18.95 -26.43
C TRP A 4 16.91 19.17 -24.93
N LEU A 5 17.90 19.45 -24.08
CA LEU A 5 17.68 19.58 -22.62
C LEU A 5 17.77 21.01 -22.04
N ARG A 6 17.47 22.07 -22.81
CA ARG A 6 17.35 23.43 -22.25
C ARG A 6 16.13 24.17 -22.80
N GLY A 7 14.96 23.85 -22.27
CA GLY A 7 13.81 24.78 -22.21
C GLY A 7 13.86 25.62 -20.92
N PRO A 8 13.27 26.82 -20.89
CA PRO A 8 13.41 27.75 -19.77
C PRO A 8 12.73 27.20 -18.51
N ALA A 9 13.41 27.34 -17.36
CA ALA A 9 12.83 27.09 -16.06
C ALA A 9 11.63 28.02 -15.85
N TYR A 10 10.43 27.44 -15.73
CA TYR A 10 9.25 28.18 -15.32
C TYR A 10 9.40 28.58 -13.86
N ASN A 11 9.48 29.88 -13.61
CA ASN A 11 9.49 30.46 -12.28
C ASN A 11 8.08 30.36 -11.67
N CYS A 12 7.83 29.36 -10.82
CA CYS A 12 6.57 29.22 -10.10
C CYS A 12 6.51 30.21 -8.93
N SER A 13 6.23 31.48 -9.22
CA SER A 13 5.96 32.53 -8.22
C SER A 13 4.46 32.80 -8.10
N GLY A 14 3.68 31.78 -7.74
CA GLY A 14 2.23 31.88 -7.45
C GLY A 14 1.81 30.85 -6.39
N PRO A 15 0.75 31.12 -5.60
CA PRO A 15 0.34 30.23 -4.51
C PRO A 15 -0.10 28.86 -5.05
N CYS A 16 0.50 27.80 -4.52
CA CYS A 16 0.16 26.41 -4.79
C CYS A 16 -1.30 26.14 -4.34
N PRO A 17 -2.17 25.53 -5.17
CA PRO A 17 -3.46 25.05 -4.71
C PRO A 17 -3.22 23.99 -3.62
N THR A 18 -3.82 24.18 -2.45
CA THR A 18 -3.65 23.38 -1.22
C THR A 18 -4.15 21.92 -1.30
N ARG A 19 -4.37 21.36 -2.48
CA ARG A 19 -5.14 20.12 -2.67
C ARG A 19 -4.37 18.92 -3.26
N LEU A 20 -3.10 19.08 -3.61
CA LEU A 20 -2.26 17.99 -4.13
C LEU A 20 -0.87 18.05 -3.49
N HIS A 21 -0.52 17.05 -2.68
CA HIS A 21 0.87 16.81 -2.28
C HIS A 21 1.53 15.88 -3.32
N SER A 22 2.71 16.29 -3.79
CA SER A 22 3.47 15.82 -4.96
C SER A 22 3.60 14.31 -5.21
N ILE A 23 3.85 14.00 -6.50
CA ILE A 23 4.31 12.72 -7.07
C ILE A 23 5.60 12.26 -6.35
N CYS A 24 5.61 11.04 -5.80
CA CYS A 24 6.70 10.54 -4.96
C CYS A 24 7.34 9.24 -5.48
N HIS A 25 8.67 9.25 -5.56
CA HIS A 25 9.51 8.05 -5.47
C HIS A 25 9.94 7.84 -4.01
N CYS A 26 9.90 6.58 -3.54
CA CYS A 26 10.42 6.18 -2.23
C CYS A 26 11.95 6.25 -2.24
N ARG A 27 12.57 6.99 -1.31
CA ARG A 27 14.00 6.87 -1.02
C ARG A 27 14.20 5.94 0.18
N GLY A 28 15.22 5.09 0.07
CA GLY A 28 15.61 4.11 1.09
C GLY A 28 15.86 4.73 2.46
N VAL A 29 15.58 3.92 3.48
CA VAL A 29 15.63 4.28 4.90
C VAL A 29 17.07 4.39 5.38
N GLU A 30 17.50 5.57 5.84
CA GLU A 30 18.60 5.68 6.81
C GLU A 30 18.01 5.63 8.23
N ALA A 31 18.62 4.81 9.07
CA ALA A 31 18.19 4.57 10.44
C ALA A 31 18.42 5.82 11.29
N ALA A 32 17.33 6.51 11.68
CA ALA A 32 17.40 7.63 12.60
C ALA A 32 17.40 7.18 14.07
N ASP A 33 18.22 7.87 14.85
CA ASP A 33 18.63 7.64 16.23
C ASP A 33 17.51 7.37 17.24
N ILE A 34 17.75 6.37 18.11
CA ILE A 34 16.94 6.08 19.29
C ILE A 34 17.72 6.55 20.52
N SER A 35 17.42 7.76 21.01
CA SER A 35 17.85 8.19 22.35
C SER A 35 16.79 7.77 23.37
N ALA A 36 17.14 6.84 24.27
CA ALA A 36 16.33 6.50 25.45
C ALA A 36 16.60 7.50 26.61
N PRO A 37 15.60 7.81 27.46
CA PRO A 37 15.82 8.65 28.63
C PRO A 37 16.54 7.88 29.74
N THR A 38 17.58 8.48 30.30
CA THR A 38 18.31 7.98 31.47
C THR A 38 17.51 8.25 32.75
N PHE A 39 17.12 7.19 33.47
CA PHE A 39 16.73 7.29 34.87
C PHE A 39 17.77 6.58 35.75
N GLY A 40 18.35 7.35 36.68
CA GLY A 40 19.35 6.89 37.63
C GLY A 40 18.75 6.04 38.74
N GLY A 41 19.48 4.99 39.14
CA GLY A 41 19.17 4.16 40.29
C GLY A 41 20.26 3.13 40.54
N ARG A 42 21.08 3.38 41.56
CA ARG A 42 22.20 2.54 42.02
C ARG A 42 21.67 1.45 42.96
N GLN A 43 22.02 0.17 42.75
CA GLN A 43 22.47 -0.75 43.81
C GLN A 43 22.90 -2.14 43.29
N ASN A 44 23.96 -2.66 43.91
CA ASN A 44 24.61 -3.94 43.69
C ASN A 44 23.73 -5.16 44.03
N ARG A 45 23.86 -6.25 43.26
CA ARG A 45 23.89 -7.63 43.78
C ARG A 45 24.43 -8.62 42.73
N THR A 46 25.30 -9.50 43.21
CA THR A 46 25.97 -10.61 42.55
C THR A 46 24.99 -11.71 42.11
N GLY A 47 25.09 -12.15 40.86
CA GLY A 47 24.37 -13.33 40.35
C GLY A 47 24.86 -13.70 38.96
N HIS A 48 25.13 -15.00 38.75
CA HIS A 48 25.46 -15.60 37.46
C HIS A 48 24.53 -15.07 36.34
N GLN A 49 25.09 -14.37 35.36
CA GLN A 49 24.37 -14.07 34.13
C GLN A 49 24.69 -15.16 33.11
N SER A 50 23.73 -16.06 32.91
CA SER A 50 23.60 -16.74 31.64
C SER A 50 23.42 -15.67 30.56
N VAL A 51 24.37 -15.57 29.64
CA VAL A 51 24.26 -14.70 28.46
C VAL A 51 23.19 -15.30 27.55
N GLY A 52 21.94 -15.03 27.88
CA GLY A 52 20.80 -15.26 27.00
C GLY A 52 20.77 -14.10 26.03
N THR A 53 21.16 -14.33 24.78
CA THR A 53 20.99 -13.40 23.67
C THR A 53 19.49 -13.20 23.46
N GLN A 54 18.87 -12.27 24.18
CA GLN A 54 17.54 -11.79 23.84
C GLN A 54 17.65 -11.06 22.50
N ARG A 55 17.39 -11.80 21.41
CA ARG A 55 17.24 -11.22 20.08
C ARG A 55 16.05 -10.26 20.16
N ALA A 56 16.33 -8.96 20.17
CA ALA A 56 15.30 -7.93 20.16
C ALA A 56 14.39 -8.19 18.97
N VAL A 57 13.13 -8.56 19.23
CA VAL A 57 12.10 -8.62 18.20
C VAL A 57 11.98 -7.21 17.65
N ARG A 58 12.40 -7.01 16.39
CA ARG A 58 12.41 -5.69 15.75
C ARG A 58 10.96 -5.23 15.65
N ARG A 59 10.56 -4.29 16.52
CA ARG A 59 9.20 -3.73 16.54
C ARG A 59 8.93 -3.10 15.17
N MET A 60 7.86 -3.53 14.53
CA MET A 60 7.60 -3.18 13.14
C MET A 60 7.15 -1.75 12.96
N ALA A 61 7.51 -1.19 11.80
CA ALA A 61 7.06 0.12 11.40
C ALA A 61 5.54 0.05 11.13
N THR A 62 4.74 0.65 12.01
CA THR A 62 3.29 0.79 11.81
C THR A 62 2.97 1.70 10.63
N HIS A 63 3.93 2.52 10.22
CA HIS A 63 3.85 3.47 9.12
C HIS A 63 5.22 3.65 8.47
N PHE A 64 5.23 4.13 7.24
CA PHE A 64 6.42 4.62 6.54
C PHE A 64 6.33 6.14 6.39
N VAL A 65 7.48 6.83 6.36
CA VAL A 65 7.53 8.28 6.15
C VAL A 65 7.74 8.53 4.66
N LEU A 66 6.80 9.23 4.03
CA LEU A 66 6.90 9.69 2.65
C LEU A 66 7.91 10.84 2.56
N ASN A 67 8.41 11.13 1.36
CA ASN A 67 9.35 12.24 1.16
C ASN A 67 8.75 13.63 1.47
N THR A 68 7.41 13.72 1.57
CA THR A 68 6.65 14.90 2.04
C THR A 68 6.67 15.05 3.57
N GLY A 69 7.19 14.06 4.30
CA GLY A 69 7.10 13.96 5.76
C GLY A 69 5.80 13.32 6.27
N ALA A 70 4.82 13.10 5.39
CA ALA A 70 3.58 12.41 5.75
C ALA A 70 3.84 10.95 6.13
N LYS A 71 2.99 10.40 7.01
CA LYS A 71 3.10 9.02 7.49
C LYS A 71 2.04 8.15 6.83
N ILE A 72 2.45 7.25 5.94
CA ILE A 72 1.54 6.28 5.32
C ILE A 72 1.46 5.02 6.19
N PRO A 73 0.27 4.58 6.64
CA PRO A 73 0.14 3.33 7.38
C PRO A 73 0.60 2.13 6.53
N SER A 74 1.36 1.24 7.17
CA SER A 74 2.02 0.09 6.52
C SER A 74 1.05 -0.95 5.95
N VAL A 75 -0.19 -1.00 6.45
CA VAL A 75 -1.26 -1.90 5.98
C VAL A 75 -2.48 -1.06 5.62
N GLY A 76 -2.97 -1.22 4.39
CA GLY A 76 -4.19 -0.59 3.90
C GLY A 76 -5.19 -1.61 3.36
N LEU A 77 -6.50 -1.31 3.45
CA LEU A 77 -7.55 -2.13 2.85
C LEU A 77 -7.61 -1.86 1.34
N GLY A 78 -7.34 -2.86 0.51
CA GLY A 78 -7.57 -2.79 -0.93
C GLY A 78 -9.04 -3.02 -1.28
N THR A 79 -9.60 -2.21 -2.18
CA THR A 79 -11.04 -2.23 -2.53
C THR A 79 -11.36 -2.81 -3.90
N TRP A 80 -10.36 -3.15 -4.72
CA TRP A 80 -10.55 -3.70 -6.07
C TRP A 80 -11.35 -5.02 -6.07
N GLN A 81 -12.30 -5.18 -6.99
CA GLN A 81 -13.19 -6.36 -7.10
C GLN A 81 -14.03 -6.64 -5.83
N SER A 82 -14.24 -5.65 -4.97
CA SER A 82 -15.21 -5.76 -3.88
C SER A 82 -16.58 -5.39 -4.43
N ASP A 83 -17.55 -6.30 -4.33
CA ASP A 83 -18.89 -6.11 -4.87
C ASP A 83 -19.58 -4.89 -4.26
N ASN A 84 -20.34 -4.19 -5.09
CA ASN A 84 -21.20 -3.10 -4.65
C ASN A 84 -22.25 -3.66 -3.67
N GLY A 85 -22.37 -3.01 -2.52
CA GLY A 85 -23.15 -3.50 -1.38
C GLY A 85 -22.34 -4.18 -0.28
N LEU A 86 -21.10 -4.64 -0.56
CA LEU A 86 -20.22 -5.26 0.46
C LEU A 86 -19.05 -4.35 0.87
N VAL A 87 -18.53 -3.54 -0.05
CA VAL A 87 -17.30 -2.77 0.19
C VAL A 87 -17.46 -1.71 1.29
N GLY A 88 -18.63 -1.10 1.43
CA GLY A 88 -18.90 -0.11 2.48
C GLY A 88 -18.82 -0.73 3.88
N ASP A 89 -19.38 -1.93 4.04
CA ASP A 89 -19.30 -2.69 5.29
C ASP A 89 -17.88 -3.21 5.56
N ALA A 90 -17.14 -3.60 4.51
CA ALA A 90 -15.73 -3.98 4.62
C ALA A 90 -14.86 -2.81 5.10
N VAL A 91 -15.07 -1.59 4.59
CA VAL A 91 -14.40 -0.36 5.06
C VAL A 91 -14.74 -0.09 6.52
N TYR A 92 -16.02 -0.16 6.88
CA TYR A 92 -16.47 0.04 8.26
C TYR A 92 -15.82 -0.97 9.22
N ALA A 93 -15.81 -2.26 8.85
CA ALA A 93 -15.19 -3.33 9.63
C ALA A 93 -13.67 -3.16 9.76
N ALA A 94 -12.98 -2.80 8.66
CA ALA A 94 -11.54 -2.57 8.66
C ALA A 94 -11.14 -1.42 9.60
N VAL A 95 -11.83 -0.28 9.54
CA VAL A 95 -11.54 0.86 10.41
C VAL A 95 -11.76 0.51 11.88
N LYS A 96 -12.80 -0.27 12.21
CA LYS A 96 -13.03 -0.80 13.56
C LYS A 96 -11.98 -1.80 14.00
N ALA A 97 -11.43 -2.59 13.08
CA ALA A 97 -10.32 -3.50 13.34
C ALA A 97 -8.98 -2.78 13.57
N GLY A 98 -8.89 -1.48 13.26
CA GLY A 98 -7.71 -0.65 13.48
C GLY A 98 -7.02 -0.16 12.21
N TYR A 99 -7.55 -0.48 11.02
CA TYR A 99 -7.02 0.07 9.77
C TYR A 99 -7.12 1.59 9.79
N ARG A 100 -6.06 2.22 9.27
CA ARG A 100 -6.00 3.67 9.05
C ARG A 100 -5.62 4.02 7.61
N HIS A 101 -5.57 3.04 6.71
CA HIS A 101 -5.30 3.27 5.29
C HIS A 101 -6.33 2.52 4.43
N ILE A 102 -6.97 3.23 3.50
CA ILE A 102 -7.93 2.67 2.55
C ILE A 102 -7.45 2.98 1.13
N ASP A 103 -7.27 1.95 0.31
CA ASP A 103 -6.84 2.06 -1.08
C ASP A 103 -8.02 1.90 -2.04
N CYS A 104 -8.26 2.95 -2.83
CA CYS A 104 -9.37 3.11 -3.76
C CYS A 104 -8.83 3.33 -5.18
N ALA A 105 -9.73 3.30 -6.17
CA ALA A 105 -9.49 3.85 -7.49
C ALA A 105 -10.84 4.11 -8.15
N GLN A 106 -10.94 5.15 -8.96
CA GLN A 106 -12.13 5.43 -9.78
C GLN A 106 -12.53 4.21 -10.62
N ALA A 107 -11.54 3.51 -11.18
CA ALA A 107 -11.72 2.35 -12.05
C ALA A 107 -12.36 1.14 -11.36
N TYR A 108 -12.40 1.10 -10.03
CA TYR A 108 -13.01 -0.01 -9.29
C TYR A 108 -14.53 0.08 -9.26
N ASN A 109 -15.12 1.21 -9.70
CA ASN A 109 -16.57 1.44 -9.78
C ASN A 109 -17.32 1.23 -8.46
N ASN A 110 -16.64 1.45 -7.33
CA ASN A 110 -17.17 1.23 -5.99
C ASN A 110 -16.80 2.34 -4.97
N GLU A 111 -16.21 3.46 -5.42
CA GLU A 111 -15.82 4.58 -4.54
C GLU A 111 -17.01 5.20 -3.81
N LYS A 112 -18.22 5.13 -4.39
CA LYS A 112 -19.43 5.67 -3.76
C LYS A 112 -19.81 4.87 -2.52
N GLU A 113 -19.75 3.54 -2.60
CA GLU A 113 -19.97 2.65 -1.46
C GLU A 113 -18.86 2.77 -0.41
N VAL A 114 -17.60 2.92 -0.84
CA VAL A 114 -16.49 3.24 0.08
C VAL A 114 -16.78 4.54 0.84
N GLY A 115 -17.26 5.57 0.13
CA GLY A 115 -17.66 6.84 0.74
C GLY A 115 -18.76 6.68 1.79
N PHE A 116 -19.74 5.79 1.59
CA PHE A 116 -20.73 5.48 2.62
C PHE A 116 -20.12 4.83 3.86
N GLY A 117 -19.18 3.90 3.68
CA GLY A 117 -18.44 3.27 4.79
C GLY A 117 -17.60 4.28 5.57
N LEU A 118 -16.87 5.15 4.86
CA LEU A 118 -16.08 6.24 5.43
C LEU A 118 -16.96 7.23 6.21
N LYS A 119 -18.05 7.70 5.59
CA LYS A 119 -18.99 8.61 6.24
C LYS A 119 -19.51 8.02 7.54
N LYS A 120 -19.90 6.74 7.54
CA LYS A 120 -20.44 6.05 8.72
C LYS A 120 -19.43 6.00 9.87
N VAL A 121 -18.17 5.63 9.62
CA VAL A 121 -17.15 5.58 10.69
C VAL A 121 -16.79 6.96 11.24
N LEU A 122 -16.89 8.01 10.42
CA LEU A 122 -16.67 9.40 10.81
C LEU A 122 -17.87 9.94 11.62
N ASP A 123 -19.11 9.71 11.16
CA ASP A 123 -20.34 10.11 11.84
C ASP A 123 -20.49 9.46 13.22
N GLU A 124 -20.10 8.18 13.34
CA GLU A 124 -20.11 7.44 14.61
C GLU A 124 -18.92 7.82 15.53
N GLY A 125 -17.99 8.66 15.06
CA GLY A 125 -16.83 9.11 15.84
C GLY A 125 -15.81 8.01 16.13
N ILE A 126 -15.77 6.94 15.32
CA ILE A 126 -14.82 5.83 15.48
C ILE A 126 -13.39 6.32 15.20
N VAL A 127 -13.26 7.22 14.23
CA VAL A 127 -12.02 7.90 13.82
C VAL A 127 -12.34 9.32 13.37
N LYS A 128 -11.33 10.19 13.29
CA LYS A 128 -11.41 11.46 12.59
C LYS A 128 -10.87 11.32 11.16
N ARG A 129 -11.16 12.30 10.30
CA ARG A 129 -10.67 12.26 8.91
C ARG A 129 -9.15 12.27 8.86
N GLU A 130 -8.50 13.07 9.70
CA GLU A 130 -7.04 13.15 9.82
C GLU A 130 -6.37 11.89 10.39
N ASP A 131 -7.13 10.96 10.95
CA ASP A 131 -6.60 9.66 11.38
C ASP A 131 -6.50 8.68 10.21
N LEU A 132 -7.17 8.95 9.09
CA LEU A 132 -7.22 8.08 7.91
C LEU A 132 -6.27 8.57 6.82
N PHE A 133 -5.65 7.61 6.15
CA PHE A 133 -4.89 7.79 4.93
C PHE A 133 -5.69 7.19 3.77
N ILE A 134 -6.26 8.03 2.92
CA ILE A 134 -7.08 7.60 1.79
C ILE A 134 -6.28 7.77 0.50
N THR A 135 -6.09 6.65 -0.20
CA THR A 135 -5.46 6.62 -1.52
C THR A 135 -6.54 6.45 -2.58
N SER A 136 -6.51 7.25 -3.65
CA SER A 136 -7.24 6.95 -4.88
C SER A 136 -6.33 7.09 -6.10
N LYS A 137 -6.83 6.69 -7.27
CA LYS A 137 -6.05 6.59 -8.51
C LYS A 137 -6.81 7.24 -9.65
N LEU A 138 -6.15 8.17 -10.35
CA LEU A 138 -6.58 8.74 -11.61
C LEU A 138 -6.62 7.63 -12.66
N TRP A 139 -7.79 7.40 -13.24
CA TRP A 139 -7.91 6.41 -14.30
C TRP A 139 -7.24 6.90 -15.59
N ASN A 140 -6.74 5.91 -16.30
CA ASN A 140 -6.09 5.96 -17.60
C ASN A 140 -6.73 6.89 -18.65
N THR A 141 -8.05 7.08 -18.65
CA THR A 141 -8.76 7.95 -19.61
C THR A 141 -8.71 9.43 -19.27
N ASN A 142 -8.10 9.82 -18.14
CA ASN A 142 -8.20 11.16 -17.57
C ASN A 142 -6.82 11.84 -17.36
N HIS A 143 -5.81 11.46 -18.15
CA HIS A 143 -4.46 12.03 -18.05
C HIS A 143 -4.31 13.42 -18.70
N ALA A 144 -5.29 13.88 -19.49
CA ALA A 144 -5.27 15.24 -20.04
C ALA A 144 -5.34 16.26 -18.88
N PRO A 145 -4.53 17.33 -18.87
CA PRO A 145 -4.46 18.27 -17.74
C PRO A 145 -5.81 18.83 -17.28
N GLU A 146 -6.74 19.06 -18.22
CA GLU A 146 -8.10 19.53 -17.99
C GLU A 146 -9.02 18.48 -17.34
N ASP A 147 -8.75 17.19 -17.56
CA ASP A 147 -9.57 16.08 -17.06
C ASP A 147 -9.17 15.64 -15.65
N VAL A 148 -7.90 15.84 -15.26
CA VAL A 148 -7.37 15.49 -13.94
C VAL A 148 -8.20 16.09 -12.79
N PRO A 149 -8.48 17.42 -12.74
CA PRO A 149 -9.28 18.00 -11.67
C PRO A 149 -10.73 17.49 -11.70
N VAL A 150 -11.31 17.26 -12.88
CA VAL A 150 -12.68 16.74 -13.03
C VAL A 150 -12.78 15.31 -12.48
N ALA A 151 -11.80 14.46 -12.78
CA ALA A 151 -11.74 13.10 -12.26
C ALA A 151 -11.53 13.07 -10.75
N LEU A 152 -10.61 13.90 -10.22
CA LEU A 152 -10.39 14.03 -8.79
C LEU A 152 -11.65 14.51 -8.06
N ASP A 153 -12.34 15.54 -8.56
CA ASP A 153 -13.59 16.04 -7.98
C ASP A 153 -14.69 14.95 -7.97
N GLY A 154 -14.76 14.14 -9.03
CA GLY A 154 -15.64 12.97 -9.08
C GLY A 154 -15.32 11.96 -7.98
N THR A 155 -14.04 11.62 -7.81
CA THR A 155 -13.55 10.74 -6.74
C THR A 155 -13.86 11.31 -5.34
N LEU A 156 -13.55 12.58 -5.08
CA LEU A 156 -13.82 13.24 -3.79
C LEU A 156 -15.31 13.24 -3.45
N LYS A 157 -16.16 13.53 -4.44
CA LYS A 157 -17.62 13.46 -4.29
C LYS A 157 -18.10 12.06 -3.95
N ASN A 158 -17.58 11.03 -4.63
CA ASN A 158 -17.95 9.64 -4.38
C ASN A 158 -17.49 9.17 -3.00
N LEU A 159 -16.23 9.47 -2.63
CA LEU A 159 -15.64 9.15 -1.34
C LEU A 159 -16.18 10.01 -0.18
N GLN A 160 -16.92 11.08 -0.49
CA GLN A 160 -17.49 12.03 0.49
C GLN A 160 -16.43 12.64 1.41
N THR A 161 -15.33 13.09 0.81
CA THR A 161 -14.23 13.76 1.53
C THR A 161 -13.68 14.94 0.73
N ASP A 162 -13.08 15.91 1.42
CA ASP A 162 -12.55 17.13 0.79
C ASP A 162 -11.14 16.95 0.20
N TYR A 163 -10.43 15.88 0.59
CA TYR A 163 -9.09 15.58 0.11
C TYR A 163 -8.78 14.08 0.19
N VAL A 164 -7.82 13.63 -0.64
CA VAL A 164 -7.15 12.33 -0.51
C VAL A 164 -5.72 12.56 -0.04
N ASP A 165 -5.18 11.61 0.72
CA ASP A 165 -3.81 11.67 1.26
C ASP A 165 -2.78 11.30 0.19
N LEU A 166 -3.20 10.50 -0.79
CA LEU A 166 -2.41 10.10 -1.94
C LEU A 166 -3.29 9.96 -3.18
N TYR A 167 -2.87 10.59 -4.29
CA TYR A 167 -3.52 10.44 -5.59
C TYR A 167 -2.50 9.96 -6.61
N LEU A 168 -2.70 8.75 -7.14
CA LEU A 168 -1.76 8.08 -8.03
C LEU A 168 -2.27 8.09 -9.47
N ALA A 169 -1.39 8.16 -10.46
CA ALA A 169 -1.75 7.68 -11.79
C ALA A 169 -1.91 6.15 -11.71
N TYR A 170 -3.04 5.61 -12.18
CA TYR A 170 -3.32 4.17 -12.07
C TYR A 170 -2.29 3.32 -12.82
N SER A 171 -1.90 3.78 -14.00
CA SER A 171 -0.86 3.22 -14.86
C SER A 171 -0.17 4.39 -15.58
N PRO A 172 1.12 4.29 -15.94
CA PRO A 172 1.79 5.34 -16.73
C PRO A 172 1.17 5.53 -18.13
N LEU A 173 0.32 4.60 -18.58
CA LEU A 173 -0.21 4.53 -19.95
C LEU A 173 -1.68 4.13 -19.90
N GLY A 174 -2.54 4.88 -20.60
CA GLY A 174 -3.98 4.75 -20.49
C GLY A 174 -4.65 3.81 -21.51
N SER A 175 -5.62 2.97 -21.08
CA SER A 175 -6.64 2.29 -21.91
C SER A 175 -7.66 1.48 -21.04
N PRO A 176 -8.84 1.07 -21.55
CA PRO A 176 -10.00 0.64 -20.75
C PRO A 176 -10.03 -0.86 -20.40
N GLY A 177 -10.37 -1.13 -19.14
CA GLY A 177 -10.95 -2.37 -18.65
C GLY A 177 -9.99 -3.56 -18.58
N THR A 178 -9.78 -4.12 -17.39
CA THR A 178 -9.58 -5.57 -17.30
C THR A 178 -9.71 -6.13 -15.88
N MET A 179 -10.40 -7.28 -15.84
CA MET A 179 -10.62 -8.18 -14.72
C MET A 179 -9.79 -9.45 -14.94
N MET A 180 -8.47 -9.47 -14.75
CA MET A 180 -7.70 -10.71 -14.98
C MET A 180 -6.46 -10.85 -14.10
N VAL A 181 -6.61 -11.45 -12.91
CA VAL A 181 -5.54 -12.26 -12.28
C VAL A 181 -6.15 -13.41 -11.49
N LYS A 182 -5.62 -14.63 -11.64
CA LYS A 182 -5.88 -15.76 -10.73
C LYS A 182 -4.96 -15.64 -9.50
N ALA A 183 -5.53 -15.34 -8.34
CA ALA A 183 -4.81 -15.08 -7.09
C ALA A 183 -4.17 -16.31 -6.39
N GLY A 184 -4.35 -17.53 -6.92
CA GLY A 184 -3.96 -18.77 -6.22
C GLY A 184 -2.45 -19.07 -6.19
N ALA A 185 -1.68 -18.64 -7.19
CA ALA A 185 -0.30 -19.10 -7.38
C ALA A 185 0.67 -18.74 -6.23
N VAL A 186 0.47 -17.58 -5.59
CA VAL A 186 1.37 -17.10 -4.53
C VAL A 186 1.07 -17.74 -3.17
N LEU A 187 -0.21 -17.91 -2.83
CA LEU A 187 -0.61 -18.44 -1.52
C LEU A 187 -0.44 -19.96 -1.41
N GLU A 188 -0.42 -20.66 -2.55
CA GLU A 188 -0.20 -22.10 -2.65
C GLU A 188 1.28 -22.47 -2.79
N HIS A 189 2.18 -21.48 -2.91
CA HIS A 189 3.60 -21.73 -3.13
C HIS A 189 4.23 -22.49 -1.94
N PRO A 190 5.02 -23.57 -2.15
CA PRO A 190 5.53 -24.41 -1.07
C PRO A 190 6.33 -23.66 0.01
N VAL A 191 7.08 -22.62 -0.38
CA VAL A 191 7.82 -21.76 0.56
C VAL A 191 6.86 -20.99 1.48
N VAL A 192 5.76 -20.46 0.94
CA VAL A 192 4.76 -19.69 1.69
C VAL A 192 3.98 -20.60 2.63
N VAL A 193 3.54 -21.76 2.13
CA VAL A 193 2.82 -22.76 2.94
C VAL A 193 3.71 -23.31 4.06
N SER A 194 4.96 -23.70 3.77
CA SER A 194 5.88 -24.20 4.79
C SER A 194 6.21 -23.16 5.87
N ALA A 195 6.36 -21.88 5.48
CA ALA A 195 6.55 -20.79 6.43
C ALA A 195 5.29 -20.57 7.28
N ALA A 196 4.09 -20.62 6.68
CA ALA A 196 2.82 -20.50 7.37
C ALA A 196 2.64 -21.59 8.44
N GLU A 197 2.89 -22.85 8.09
CA GLU A 197 2.83 -23.99 9.02
C GLU A 197 3.81 -23.82 10.20
N LYS A 198 5.08 -23.49 9.92
CA LYS A 198 6.10 -23.31 10.97
C LYS A 198 5.80 -22.17 11.93
N LEU A 199 5.11 -21.13 11.45
CA LEU A 199 4.80 -19.93 12.23
C LEU A 199 3.41 -19.98 12.87
N GLY A 200 2.58 -21.00 12.55
CA GLY A 200 1.19 -21.07 12.99
C GLY A 200 0.35 -19.90 12.47
N LYS A 201 0.63 -19.44 11.24
CA LYS A 201 -0.04 -18.31 10.57
C LYS A 201 -0.66 -18.77 9.26
N THR A 202 -1.52 -17.95 8.66
CA THR A 202 -2.07 -18.26 7.32
C THR A 202 -1.08 -17.92 6.21
N PRO A 203 -1.16 -18.57 5.03
CA PRO A 203 -0.35 -18.18 3.87
C PRO A 203 -0.48 -16.70 3.50
N ALA A 204 -1.69 -16.13 3.62
CA ALA A 204 -1.94 -14.71 3.36
C ALA A 204 -1.22 -13.81 4.38
N GLN A 205 -1.26 -14.16 5.67
CA GLN A 205 -0.52 -13.45 6.71
C GLN A 205 0.98 -13.47 6.46
N VAL A 206 1.54 -14.61 6.02
CA VAL A 206 2.95 -14.74 5.66
C VAL A 206 3.32 -13.88 4.46
N ALA A 207 2.53 -13.90 3.38
CA ALA A 207 2.77 -13.08 2.20
C ALA A 207 2.73 -11.57 2.52
N LEU A 208 1.74 -11.14 3.31
CA LEU A 208 1.63 -9.76 3.78
C LEU A 208 2.81 -9.37 4.66
N ARG A 209 3.17 -10.25 5.59
CA ARG A 209 4.29 -10.00 6.49
C ARG A 209 5.62 -9.88 5.76
N TRP A 210 5.84 -10.70 4.74
CA TRP A 210 7.01 -10.63 3.87
C TRP A 210 7.10 -9.26 3.18
N GLY A 211 6.01 -8.79 2.56
CA GLY A 211 5.98 -7.49 1.90
C GLY A 211 6.32 -6.32 2.82
N ILE A 212 5.83 -6.35 4.07
CA ILE A 212 6.17 -5.31 5.06
C ILE A 212 7.64 -5.43 5.52
N GLN A 213 8.17 -6.64 5.69
CA GLN A 213 9.60 -6.84 6.03
C GLN A 213 10.56 -6.45 4.90
N MET A 214 10.11 -6.46 3.64
CA MET A 214 10.84 -5.89 2.49
C MET A 214 10.84 -4.36 2.47
N GLY A 215 10.06 -3.70 3.35
CA GLY A 215 9.96 -2.25 3.43
C GLY A 215 8.88 -1.64 2.54
N HIS A 216 7.87 -2.42 2.17
CA HIS A 216 6.75 -1.97 1.34
C HIS A 216 5.45 -1.93 2.16
N SER A 217 4.56 -0.97 1.85
CA SER A 217 3.17 -1.07 2.32
C SER A 217 2.43 -2.14 1.51
N VAL A 218 1.52 -2.87 2.17
CA VAL A 218 0.73 -3.94 1.53
C VAL A 218 -0.75 -3.60 1.50
N LEU A 219 -1.44 -3.99 0.42
CA LEU A 219 -2.84 -3.63 0.13
C LEU A 219 -3.72 -4.88 -0.06
N PRO A 220 -3.89 -5.75 0.96
CA PRO A 220 -4.75 -6.92 0.85
C PRO A 220 -6.22 -6.53 0.61
N LYS A 221 -6.87 -7.22 -0.32
CA LYS A 221 -8.31 -7.11 -0.56
C LYS A 221 -9.08 -8.26 0.09
N SER A 222 -10.18 -7.95 0.78
CA SER A 222 -11.17 -8.92 1.23
C SER A 222 -12.52 -8.24 1.50
N THR A 223 -13.62 -8.95 1.26
CA THR A 223 -14.98 -8.57 1.70
C THR A 223 -15.47 -9.40 2.89
N ASP A 224 -14.65 -10.34 3.35
CA ASP A 224 -14.95 -11.26 4.44
C ASP A 224 -14.30 -10.76 5.74
N GLU A 225 -15.11 -10.62 6.77
CA GLU A 225 -14.71 -9.98 8.02
C GLU A 225 -13.59 -10.75 8.76
N GLU A 226 -13.64 -12.08 8.75
CA GLU A 226 -12.59 -12.89 9.40
C GLU A 226 -11.26 -12.74 8.66
N ARG A 227 -11.28 -12.78 7.32
CA ARG A 227 -10.07 -12.53 6.51
C ARG A 227 -9.55 -11.10 6.68
N ILE A 228 -10.43 -10.10 6.79
CA ILE A 228 -10.02 -8.71 7.04
C ILE A 228 -9.28 -8.62 8.38
N ARG A 229 -9.83 -9.20 9.45
CA ARG A 229 -9.18 -9.23 10.76
C ARG A 229 -7.85 -10.01 10.71
N ALA A 230 -7.82 -11.16 10.06
CA ALA A 230 -6.61 -11.98 9.95
C ALA A 230 -5.49 -11.28 9.16
N ASN A 231 -5.82 -10.58 8.06
CA ASN A 231 -4.87 -9.82 7.26
C ASN A 231 -4.24 -8.65 8.03
N PHE A 232 -4.90 -8.15 9.08
CA PHE A 232 -4.38 -7.11 9.96
C PHE A 232 -3.47 -7.65 11.07
N ASP A 233 -3.63 -8.92 11.47
CA ASP A 233 -2.80 -9.60 12.46
C ASP A 233 -1.41 -9.98 11.89
N VAL A 234 -0.64 -8.97 11.49
CA VAL A 234 0.69 -9.11 10.88
C VAL A 234 1.77 -8.31 11.61
N TYR A 235 1.46 -7.71 12.77
CA TYR A 235 2.37 -6.81 13.49
C TYR A 235 3.14 -7.46 14.64
N ASP A 236 2.49 -8.30 15.43
CA ASP A 236 3.00 -8.81 16.72
C ASP A 236 3.93 -10.03 16.60
N TRP A 237 4.32 -10.40 15.38
CA TRP A 237 5.20 -11.52 15.07
C TRP A 237 6.06 -11.18 13.84
N SER A 238 7.08 -11.98 13.52
CA SER A 238 7.98 -11.75 12.37
C SER A 238 8.39 -13.04 11.69
N ILE A 239 8.63 -13.00 10.37
CA ILE A 239 9.30 -14.09 9.66
C ILE A 239 10.78 -14.07 10.05
N PRO A 240 11.33 -15.12 10.69
CA PRO A 240 12.75 -15.20 11.04
C PRO A 240 13.64 -15.20 9.80
N ASP A 241 14.84 -14.62 9.90
CA ASP A 241 15.79 -14.48 8.77
C ASP A 241 16.03 -15.79 8.01
N GLU A 242 16.08 -16.95 8.69
CA GLU A 242 16.24 -18.26 8.06
C GLU A 242 15.08 -18.63 7.11
N LEU A 243 13.83 -18.34 7.52
CA LEU A 243 12.66 -18.56 6.68
C LEU A 243 12.54 -17.45 5.62
N PHE A 244 12.91 -16.22 5.98
CA PHE A 244 12.86 -15.07 5.08
C PHE A 244 13.79 -15.25 3.88
N ALA A 245 14.99 -15.81 4.08
CA ALA A 245 15.95 -16.10 3.02
C ALA A 245 15.38 -17.06 1.95
N LYS A 246 14.45 -17.96 2.30
CA LYS A 246 13.86 -18.90 1.35
C LYS A 246 12.94 -18.24 0.33
N PHE A 247 12.47 -17.02 0.59
CA PHE A 247 11.62 -16.29 -0.36
C PHE A 247 12.38 -15.86 -1.62
N SER A 248 13.72 -15.74 -1.57
CA SER A 248 14.52 -15.47 -2.78
C SER A 248 14.66 -16.69 -3.70
N GLU A 249 14.27 -17.89 -3.25
CA GLU A 249 14.26 -19.11 -4.06
C GLU A 249 12.98 -19.24 -4.89
N ILE A 250 11.98 -18.38 -4.66
CA ILE A 250 10.72 -18.37 -5.41
C ILE A 250 11.01 -17.86 -6.83
N GLU A 251 10.59 -18.62 -7.83
CA GLU A 251 10.65 -18.20 -9.23
C GLU A 251 9.85 -16.90 -9.40
N GLN A 252 10.49 -15.89 -10.00
CA GLN A 252 9.89 -14.58 -10.16
C GLN A 252 9.05 -14.57 -11.44
N GLU A 253 7.78 -14.22 -11.31
CA GLU A 253 6.88 -14.06 -12.45
C GLU A 253 5.94 -12.86 -12.22
N LYS A 254 5.82 -11.96 -13.20
CA LYS A 254 4.78 -10.91 -13.15
C LYS A 254 3.42 -11.51 -13.51
N LEU A 255 2.51 -11.57 -12.54
CA LEU A 255 1.13 -12.04 -12.76
C LEU A 255 0.27 -11.02 -13.54
N ILE A 256 0.50 -9.72 -13.31
CA ILE A 256 -0.08 -8.65 -14.13
C ILE A 256 0.90 -8.40 -15.27
N ARG A 257 0.64 -9.00 -16.43
CA ARG A 257 1.49 -8.85 -17.61
C ARG A 257 1.17 -7.63 -18.46
N ALA A 258 0.13 -6.86 -18.13
CA ALA A 258 -0.25 -5.67 -18.89
C ALA A 258 -0.55 -5.91 -20.39
N GLY A 259 -0.86 -7.16 -20.79
CA GLY A 259 -1.11 -7.50 -22.19
C GLY A 259 -2.25 -6.74 -22.86
N PHE A 260 -3.13 -6.12 -22.08
CA PHE A 260 -4.19 -5.23 -22.58
C PHE A 260 -3.68 -3.85 -23.05
N PHE A 261 -2.45 -3.48 -22.72
CA PHE A 261 -1.76 -2.29 -23.25
C PHE A 261 -0.86 -2.60 -24.44
N VAL A 262 -0.76 -3.88 -24.83
CA VAL A 262 0.10 -4.36 -25.90
C VAL A 262 -0.75 -4.60 -27.14
N ASP A 263 -0.39 -3.94 -28.23
CA ASP A 263 -1.03 -4.08 -29.53
C ASP A 263 0.05 -4.00 -30.62
N PRO A 264 0.11 -4.92 -31.60
CA PRO A 264 1.09 -4.87 -32.69
C PRO A 264 1.10 -3.55 -33.49
N GLU A 265 -0.03 -2.85 -33.52
CA GLU A 265 -0.23 -1.55 -34.17
C GLU A 265 -0.18 -0.37 -33.16
N GLY A 266 -0.11 -0.67 -31.85
CA GLY A 266 -0.07 0.30 -30.76
C GLY A 266 1.32 0.82 -30.41
N VAL A 267 1.38 1.62 -29.34
CA VAL A 267 2.63 2.21 -28.83
C VAL A 267 3.58 1.14 -28.30
N PHE A 268 3.04 0.10 -27.65
CA PHE A 268 3.80 -1.05 -27.14
C PHE A 268 3.40 -2.28 -27.95
N LYS A 269 4.36 -2.87 -28.65
CA LYS A 269 4.13 -3.96 -29.59
C LYS A 269 4.33 -5.33 -28.96
N SER A 270 4.96 -5.37 -27.78
CA SER A 270 5.16 -6.57 -26.98
C SER A 270 5.04 -6.28 -25.48
N ILE A 271 4.89 -7.33 -24.68
CA ILE A 271 4.88 -7.23 -23.22
C ILE A 271 6.26 -6.79 -22.72
N GLU A 272 7.32 -7.30 -23.36
CA GLU A 272 8.70 -6.92 -23.11
C GLU A 272 8.92 -5.42 -23.32
N GLU A 273 8.39 -4.86 -24.42
CA GLU A 273 8.45 -3.42 -24.68
C GLU A 273 7.66 -2.61 -23.63
N PHE A 274 6.50 -3.11 -23.20
CA PHE A 274 5.69 -2.42 -22.19
C PHE A 274 6.41 -2.32 -20.83
N TRP A 275 7.17 -3.36 -20.47
CA TRP A 275 7.90 -3.42 -19.21
C TRP A 275 9.37 -3.03 -19.31
N ASP A 276 9.81 -2.46 -20.43
CA ASP A 276 11.23 -2.12 -20.67
C ASP A 276 12.19 -3.32 -20.43
N GLY A 277 11.73 -4.54 -20.72
CA GLY A 277 12.48 -5.79 -20.54
C GLY A 277 12.39 -6.40 -19.13
N GLU A 278 11.69 -5.78 -18.18
CA GLU A 278 11.42 -6.36 -16.86
C GLU A 278 10.20 -7.29 -16.92
N ILE A 279 10.30 -8.52 -17.43
CA ILE A 279 9.16 -9.46 -17.50
C ILE A 279 9.46 -10.85 -16.92
#